data_AF-A0A357I7P9-F1
#
_entry.id   AF-A0A357I7P9-F1
#
_cell.length_a   1.000
_cell.length_b   1.000
_cell.length_c   1.000
_cell.angle_alpha   90.00
_cell.angle_beta   90.00
_cell.angle_gamma   90.00
#
_symmetry.space_group_name_H-M   'P 1'
#
loop_
_entity.id
_entity.type
_entity.pdbx_description
1 polymer ?
#
loop_
_entity_poly.entity_id
_entity_poly.type
_entity_poly.pdbx_seq_one_letter_code
_entity_poly.pdbx_strand_id
1 'polypeptide(L)'
;MHAAGLSMQSHADEHVYLSELQPDDIRQQLDRSKKRLEDALGAEVTVLAPPGGRYDARVEQIAWDVGYHAMAVSRPGHMASPNQRIVPRYAVLHNTSSEQVTQLLDVRSKAARRQVAKYRITGLAKRLLGNQRYEKVRERLLGASHD
;
A
#
# COMPACT_ATOMS: atom_id res chain seq x y z
N MET A 1 -5.89 -13.95 17.57
CA MET A 1 -5.73 -13.55 16.15
C MET A 1 -4.57 -14.27 15.48
N HIS A 2 -3.34 -14.19 16.02
CA HIS A 2 -2.21 -14.90 15.40
C HIS A 2 -2.37 -16.44 15.41
N ALA A 3 -2.81 -17.01 16.54
CA ALA A 3 -3.17 -18.43 16.64
C ALA A 3 -4.32 -18.88 15.71
N ALA A 4 -5.06 -17.94 15.12
CA ALA A 4 -6.13 -18.21 14.15
C ALA A 4 -5.66 -18.05 12.69
N GLY A 5 -4.35 -17.95 12.44
CA GLY A 5 -3.76 -17.83 11.10
C GLY A 5 -3.68 -16.41 10.55
N LEU A 6 -4.03 -15.38 11.34
CA LEU A 6 -3.88 -13.98 10.93
C LEU A 6 -2.44 -13.50 11.15
N SER A 7 -1.97 -12.64 10.24
CA SER A 7 -0.68 -11.96 10.36
C SER A 7 -0.89 -10.46 10.58
N MET A 8 -0.18 -9.90 11.55
CA MET A 8 -0.14 -8.46 11.82
C MET A 8 1.21 -7.93 11.34
N GLN A 9 1.18 -6.92 10.48
CA GLN A 9 2.34 -6.39 9.76
C GLN A 9 2.33 -4.85 9.82
N SER A 10 3.36 -4.21 9.28
CA SER A 10 3.59 -2.77 9.49
C SER A 10 2.80 -1.88 8.54
N HIS A 11 2.35 -0.72 9.05
CA HIS A 11 1.77 0.38 8.29
C HIS A 11 2.40 1.74 8.64
N ALA A 12 3.68 1.75 9.00
CA ALA A 12 4.38 2.85 9.68
C ALA A 12 3.82 3.13 11.09
N ASP A 13 4.43 4.08 11.82
CA ASP A 13 4.07 4.36 13.22
C ASP A 13 2.90 5.35 13.32
N GLU A 14 2.98 6.47 12.59
CA GLU A 14 2.03 7.59 12.71
C GLU A 14 1.14 7.77 11.47
N HIS A 15 1.13 6.80 10.55
CA HIS A 15 0.33 6.86 9.31
C HIS A 15 0.62 8.11 8.44
N VAL A 16 1.85 8.61 8.49
CA VAL A 16 2.32 9.74 7.66
C VAL A 16 2.76 9.26 6.27
N TYR A 17 2.69 10.15 5.28
CA TYR A 17 3.18 9.84 3.93
C TYR A 17 4.71 9.80 3.93
N LEU A 18 5.27 8.59 4.00
CA LEU A 18 6.71 8.37 4.07
C LEU A 18 7.50 9.07 2.95
N SER A 19 6.92 9.17 1.74
CA SER A 19 7.56 9.88 0.62
C SER A 19 7.71 11.39 0.81
N GLU A 20 7.02 12.00 1.77
CA GLU A 20 7.11 13.43 2.10
C GLU A 20 8.15 13.72 3.20
N LEU A 21 8.70 12.68 3.82
CA LEU A 21 9.65 12.79 4.90
C LEU A 21 11.11 12.81 4.41
N GLN A 22 12.01 13.24 5.31
CA GLN A 22 13.44 13.06 5.13
C GLN A 22 13.86 11.62 5.48
N PRO A 23 14.99 11.12 4.94
CA PRO A 23 15.44 9.73 5.16
C PRO A 23 15.46 9.28 6.63
N ASP A 24 15.96 10.12 7.54
CA ASP A 24 16.05 9.77 8.96
C ASP A 24 14.66 9.62 9.61
N ASP A 25 13.70 10.47 9.22
CA ASP A 25 12.32 10.39 9.70
C ASP A 25 11.60 9.15 9.12
N ILE A 26 11.87 8.79 7.86
CA ILE A 26 11.37 7.53 7.28
C ILE A 26 11.87 6.36 8.11
N ARG A 27 13.18 6.31 8.40
CA ARG A 27 13.78 5.23 9.19
C ARG A 27 13.16 5.16 10.58
N GLN A 28 13.00 6.28 11.26
CA GLN A 28 12.35 6.31 12.58
C GLN A 28 10.92 5.78 12.56
N GLN A 29 10.10 6.18 11.59
CA GLN A 29 8.72 5.68 11.44
C GLN A 29 8.69 4.16 11.22
N LEU A 30 9.63 3.65 10.43
CA LEU A 30 9.71 2.24 10.08
C LEU A 30 10.27 1.36 11.21
N ASP A 31 11.33 1.80 11.87
CA ASP A 31 11.96 1.10 13.00
C ASP A 31 11.03 1.06 14.21
N ARG A 32 10.40 2.19 14.57
CA ARG A 32 9.47 2.26 15.70
C ARG A 32 8.27 1.34 15.49
N SER A 33 7.66 1.38 14.31
CA SER A 33 6.51 0.53 13.98
C SER A 33 6.89 -0.95 14.03
N LYS A 34 7.99 -1.35 13.37
CA LYS A 34 8.49 -2.74 13.37
C LYS A 34 8.76 -3.21 14.80
N LYS A 35 9.57 -2.47 15.55
CA LYS A 35 9.94 -2.83 16.92
C LYS A 35 8.72 -2.96 17.84
N ARG A 36 7.81 -1.98 17.83
CA ARG A 36 6.61 -2.02 18.69
C ARG A 36 5.74 -3.24 18.40
N LEU A 37 5.55 -3.55 17.12
CA LEU A 37 4.77 -4.72 16.72
C LEU A 37 5.50 -6.01 17.10
N GLU A 38 6.80 -6.15 16.82
CA GLU A 38 7.57 -7.35 17.17
C GLU A 38 7.62 -7.58 18.69
N ASP A 39 7.83 -6.53 19.47
CA ASP A 39 7.82 -6.58 20.94
C ASP A 39 6.43 -7.03 21.48
N ALA A 40 5.34 -6.58 20.87
CA ALA A 40 3.97 -6.92 21.28
C ALA A 40 3.51 -8.30 20.80
N LEU A 41 3.99 -8.74 19.62
CA LEU A 41 3.57 -9.98 18.98
C LEU A 41 4.45 -11.17 19.36
N GLY A 42 5.70 -10.93 19.78
CA GLY A 42 6.73 -11.96 19.93
C GLY A 42 7.06 -12.67 18.61
N ALA A 43 6.79 -12.03 17.48
CA ALA A 43 6.93 -12.58 16.14
C ALA A 43 7.42 -11.51 15.16
N GLU A 44 8.13 -11.93 14.12
CA GLU A 44 8.74 -11.03 13.15
C GLU A 44 7.70 -10.28 12.27
N VAL A 45 7.99 -9.01 12.02
CA VAL A 45 7.22 -8.15 11.12
C VAL A 45 8.03 -7.92 9.83
N THR A 46 7.62 -8.61 8.77
CA THR A 46 8.39 -8.72 7.51
C THR A 46 7.77 -7.93 6.36
N VAL A 47 6.53 -7.45 6.49
CA VAL A 47 5.83 -6.74 5.44
C VAL A 47 5.50 -5.30 5.86
N LEU A 48 5.74 -4.37 4.95
CA LEU A 48 5.31 -2.97 5.07
C LEU A 48 4.20 -2.68 4.07
N ALA A 49 3.07 -2.14 4.52
CA ALA A 49 2.17 -1.40 3.65
C ALA A 49 2.49 0.10 3.80
N PRO A 50 2.92 0.85 2.78
CA PRO A 50 3.13 2.29 2.94
C PRO A 50 1.78 3.04 3.07
N PRO A 51 1.63 3.98 4.02
CA PRO A 51 0.44 4.84 4.13
C PRO A 51 0.09 5.51 2.81
N GLY A 52 -1.20 5.49 2.45
CA GLY A 52 -1.71 6.01 1.18
C GLY A 52 -1.21 5.28 -0.08
N GLY A 53 -0.46 4.18 0.07
CA GLY A 53 0.24 3.50 -1.03
C GLY A 53 1.34 4.35 -1.67
N ARG A 54 1.86 5.34 -0.94
CA ARG A 54 2.86 6.31 -1.41
C ARG A 54 4.24 5.90 -0.94
N TYR A 55 5.17 5.82 -1.88
CA TYR A 55 6.55 5.47 -1.62
C TYR A 55 7.40 5.95 -2.80
N ASP A 56 8.70 6.11 -2.54
CA ASP A 56 9.72 6.38 -3.54
C ASP A 56 10.95 5.51 -3.26
N ALA A 57 12.02 5.67 -4.04
CA ALA A 57 13.24 4.87 -3.90
C ALA A 57 13.88 4.97 -2.51
N ARG A 58 13.72 6.10 -1.81
CA ARG A 58 14.24 6.28 -0.44
C ARG A 58 13.47 5.40 0.53
N VAL A 59 12.13 5.41 0.44
CA VAL A 59 11.27 4.55 1.27
C VAL A 59 11.56 3.07 1.02
N GLU A 60 11.72 2.66 -0.24
CA GLU A 60 12.07 1.27 -0.57
C GLU A 60 13.39 0.86 0.06
N GLN A 61 14.45 1.63 -0.17
CA GLN A 61 15.78 1.30 0.34
C GLN A 61 15.79 1.22 1.86
N ILE A 62 15.21 2.22 2.53
CA ILE A 62 15.17 2.25 3.99
C ILE A 62 14.33 1.09 4.54
N ALA A 63 13.21 0.74 3.89
CA ALA A 63 12.43 -0.44 4.31
C ALA A 63 13.25 -1.73 4.22
N TRP A 64 14.09 -1.88 3.20
CA TRP A 64 14.99 -3.02 3.08
C TRP A 64 16.08 -3.01 4.16
N ASP A 65 16.67 -1.86 4.45
CA ASP A 65 17.69 -1.72 5.49
C ASP A 65 17.14 -1.97 6.90
N VAL A 66 15.87 -1.63 7.15
CA VAL A 66 15.14 -1.91 8.40
C VAL A 66 14.81 -3.41 8.53
N GLY A 67 14.93 -4.19 7.44
CA GLY A 67 14.71 -5.63 7.44
C GLY A 67 13.30 -6.05 7.03
N TYR A 68 12.52 -5.20 6.35
CA TYR A 68 11.31 -5.68 5.70
C TYR A 68 11.67 -6.57 4.49
N HIS A 69 10.97 -7.67 4.32
CA HIS A 69 11.12 -8.56 3.17
C HIS A 69 10.28 -8.13 1.98
N ALA A 70 9.09 -7.56 2.22
CA ALA A 70 8.18 -7.14 1.17
C ALA A 70 7.43 -5.84 1.49
N MET A 71 6.98 -5.16 0.43
CA MET A 71 6.10 -3.99 0.51
C MET A 71 4.79 -4.23 -0.24
N ALA A 72 3.66 -4.17 0.45
CA ALA A 72 2.32 -4.35 -0.10
C ALA A 72 1.74 -3.02 -0.61
N VAL A 73 1.95 -2.72 -1.88
CA VAL A 73 1.67 -1.39 -2.46
C VAL A 73 0.28 -1.31 -3.11
N SER A 74 -0.21 -0.09 -3.33
CA SER A 74 -1.53 0.16 -3.95
C SER A 74 -1.52 0.15 -5.47
N ARG A 75 -0.38 -0.22 -6.09
CA ARG A 75 -0.30 -0.41 -7.54
C ARG A 75 -1.08 -1.69 -7.91
N PRO A 76 -2.14 -1.61 -8.75
CA PRO A 76 -2.90 -2.78 -9.16
C PRO A 76 -2.10 -3.69 -10.08
N GLY A 77 -2.24 -4.99 -9.87
CA GLY A 77 -1.58 -6.01 -10.69
C GLY A 77 -1.37 -7.31 -9.93
N HIS A 78 -0.76 -8.27 -10.64
CA HIS A 78 -0.29 -9.53 -10.08
C HIS A 78 1.21 -9.48 -9.82
N MET A 79 1.67 -10.36 -8.94
CA MET A 79 3.11 -10.64 -8.83
C MET A 79 3.60 -11.27 -10.13
N ALA A 80 4.70 -10.77 -10.66
CA ALA A 80 5.38 -11.32 -11.82
C ALA A 80 6.28 -12.51 -11.46
N SER A 81 6.73 -12.58 -10.19
CA SER A 81 7.50 -13.71 -9.67
C SER A 81 7.23 -13.91 -8.17
N PRO A 82 7.43 -15.13 -7.64
CA PRO A 82 7.25 -15.40 -6.20
C PRO A 82 8.19 -14.58 -5.29
N ASN A 83 9.37 -14.22 -5.78
CA ASN A 83 10.39 -13.48 -5.02
C ASN A 83 10.26 -11.96 -5.16
N GLN A 84 9.19 -11.48 -5.80
CA GLN A 84 8.97 -10.04 -5.97
C GLN A 84 8.68 -9.38 -4.62
N ARG A 85 9.59 -8.49 -4.20
CA ARG A 85 9.47 -7.77 -2.91
C ARG A 85 8.43 -6.65 -2.92
N ILE A 86 8.19 -6.01 -4.07
CA ILE A 86 7.12 -5.02 -4.23
C ILE A 86 5.84 -5.72 -4.66
N VAL A 87 4.93 -5.99 -3.74
CA VAL A 87 3.72 -6.77 -3.97
C VAL A 87 2.56 -5.86 -4.43
N PRO A 88 2.12 -5.94 -5.70
CA PRO A 88 0.97 -5.19 -6.19
C PRO A 88 -0.34 -5.75 -5.62
N ARG A 89 -1.36 -4.91 -5.53
CA ARG A 89 -2.68 -5.28 -4.98
C ARG A 89 -3.80 -4.62 -5.73
N TYR A 90 -4.89 -5.35 -5.93
CA TYR A 90 -6.15 -4.75 -6.34
C TYR A 90 -6.93 -4.23 -5.13
N ALA A 91 -7.59 -3.10 -5.31
CA ALA A 91 -8.50 -2.57 -4.30
C ALA A 91 -9.84 -3.30 -4.38
N VAL A 92 -10.37 -3.70 -3.24
CA VAL A 92 -11.76 -4.15 -3.08
C VAL A 92 -12.50 -3.03 -2.37
N LEU A 93 -13.46 -2.41 -3.06
CA LEU A 93 -14.26 -1.30 -2.56
C LEU A 93 -15.64 -1.78 -2.12
N HIS A 94 -16.40 -0.92 -1.43
CA HIS A 94 -17.75 -1.23 -0.94
C HIS A 94 -18.71 -1.78 -2.02
N ASN A 95 -18.54 -1.34 -3.28
CA ASN A 95 -19.36 -1.75 -4.42
C ASN A 95 -18.67 -2.78 -5.34
N THR A 96 -17.57 -3.39 -4.90
CA THR A 96 -16.91 -4.45 -5.66
C THR A 96 -17.67 -5.76 -5.47
N SER A 97 -18.33 -6.24 -6.52
CA SER A 97 -19.08 -7.50 -6.45
C SER A 97 -18.14 -8.70 -6.34
N SER A 98 -18.63 -9.83 -5.82
CA SER A 98 -17.89 -11.09 -5.78
C SER A 98 -17.43 -11.56 -7.16
N GLU A 99 -18.25 -11.32 -8.19
CA GLU A 99 -17.89 -11.59 -9.59
C GLU A 99 -16.70 -10.71 -10.03
N GLN A 100 -16.72 -9.42 -9.70
CA GLN A 100 -15.58 -8.53 -9.98
C GLN A 100 -14.33 -8.98 -9.25
N VAL A 101 -14.43 -9.41 -7.98
CA VAL A 101 -13.29 -9.98 -7.23
C VAL A 101 -12.73 -11.20 -7.96
N THR A 102 -13.59 -12.10 -8.42
CA THR A 102 -13.17 -13.31 -9.17
C THR A 102 -12.49 -12.93 -10.49
N GLN A 103 -12.99 -11.93 -11.20
CA GLN A 103 -12.37 -11.44 -12.43
C GLN A 103 -10.96 -10.87 -12.19
N LEU A 104 -10.64 -10.34 -11.00
CA LEU A 104 -9.31 -9.83 -10.67
C LEU A 104 -8.24 -10.94 -10.60
N LEU A 105 -8.63 -12.21 -10.55
CA LEU A 105 -7.72 -13.36 -10.64
C LEU A 105 -7.11 -13.51 -12.04
N ASP A 106 -7.68 -12.89 -13.07
CA ASP A 106 -7.10 -12.78 -14.41
C ASP A 106 -6.67 -11.33 -14.69
N VAL A 107 -5.36 -11.13 -14.89
CA VAL A 107 -4.75 -9.82 -15.19
C VAL A 107 -5.30 -9.19 -16.48
N ARG A 108 -5.86 -10.00 -17.39
CA ARG A 108 -6.41 -9.56 -18.69
C ARG A 108 -7.88 -9.14 -18.59
N SER A 109 -8.54 -9.43 -17.46
CA SER A 109 -9.96 -9.15 -17.28
C SER A 109 -10.29 -7.65 -17.40
N LYS A 110 -11.55 -7.34 -17.68
CA LYS A 110 -12.02 -5.96 -17.72
C LYS A 110 -11.88 -5.29 -16.34
N ALA A 111 -12.17 -6.01 -15.26
CA ALA A 111 -12.01 -5.53 -13.89
C ALA A 111 -10.56 -5.13 -13.58
N ALA A 112 -9.59 -6.01 -13.89
CA ALA A 112 -8.17 -5.75 -13.70
C ALA A 112 -7.70 -4.53 -14.51
N ARG A 113 -8.02 -4.49 -15.81
CA ARG A 113 -7.67 -3.37 -16.69
C ARG A 113 -8.27 -2.04 -16.23
N ARG A 114 -9.51 -2.05 -15.73
CA ARG A 114 -10.17 -0.85 -15.19
C ARG A 114 -9.41 -0.29 -13.98
N GLN A 115 -8.98 -1.15 -13.05
CA GLN A 115 -8.20 -0.69 -11.90
C GLN A 115 -6.84 -0.12 -12.32
N VAL A 116 -6.15 -0.79 -13.25
CA VAL A 116 -4.87 -0.29 -13.81
C VAL A 116 -5.05 1.06 -14.49
N ALA A 117 -6.08 1.23 -15.32
CA ALA A 117 -6.39 2.49 -15.97
C ALA A 117 -6.69 3.60 -14.95
N LYS A 118 -7.55 3.32 -13.96
CA LYS A 118 -7.88 4.26 -12.87
C LYS A 118 -6.62 4.69 -12.09
N TYR A 119 -5.75 3.74 -11.75
CA TYR A 119 -4.49 4.04 -11.07
C TYR A 119 -3.59 4.96 -11.89
N ARG A 120 -3.45 4.72 -13.20
CA ARG A 120 -2.63 5.57 -14.10
C ARG A 120 -3.19 6.98 -14.23
N ILE A 121 -4.49 7.11 -14.46
CA ILE A 121 -5.18 8.41 -14.60
C ILE A 121 -5.00 9.23 -13.32
N THR A 122 -5.30 8.61 -12.17
CA THR A 122 -5.20 9.30 -10.89
C THR A 122 -3.75 9.58 -10.48
N GLY A 123 -2.79 8.72 -10.85
CA GLY A 123 -1.36 8.97 -10.69
C GLY A 123 -0.85 10.17 -11.49
N LEU A 124 -1.37 10.40 -12.70
CA LEU A 124 -1.07 11.60 -13.48
C LEU A 124 -1.62 12.85 -12.78
N ALA A 125 -2.88 12.80 -12.32
CA ALA A 125 -3.49 13.90 -11.58
C ALA A 125 -2.70 14.25 -10.31
N LYS A 126 -2.19 13.24 -9.58
CA LYS A 126 -1.30 13.45 -8.41
C LYS A 126 -0.08 14.31 -8.78
N ARG A 127 0.60 13.98 -9.87
CA ARG A 127 1.84 14.67 -10.29
C ARG A 127 1.57 16.11 -10.72
N LEU A 128 0.41 16.39 -11.29
CA LEU A 128 0.04 17.73 -11.76
C LEU A 128 -0.50 18.64 -10.65
N LEU A 129 -1.21 18.09 -9.67
CA LEU A 129 -1.94 18.89 -8.66
C LEU A 129 -1.23 18.97 -7.30
N GLY A 130 -0.23 18.13 -7.05
CA GLY A 130 0.37 17.96 -5.72
C GLY A 130 -0.53 17.15 -4.77
N ASN A 131 0.06 16.64 -3.68
CA ASN A 131 -0.59 15.64 -2.82
C ASN A 131 -1.86 16.16 -2.12
N GLN A 132 -1.84 17.39 -1.60
CA GLN A 132 -2.98 17.98 -0.86
C GLN A 132 -4.23 18.20 -1.73
N ARG A 133 -4.06 18.60 -2.99
CA ARG A 133 -5.19 18.83 -3.91
C ARG A 133 -5.70 17.51 -4.48
N TYR A 134 -4.83 16.51 -4.60
CA TYR A 134 -5.21 15.20 -5.10
C TYR A 134 -6.13 14.43 -4.14
N GLU A 135 -5.92 14.45 -2.82
CA GLU A 135 -6.81 13.71 -1.89
C GLU A 135 -8.27 14.18 -2.02
N LYS A 136 -8.50 15.50 -2.10
CA LYS A 136 -9.84 16.08 -2.34
C LYS A 136 -10.47 15.62 -3.66
N VAL A 137 -9.67 15.41 -4.70
CA VAL A 137 -10.14 14.89 -6.00
C VAL A 137 -10.39 13.39 -5.91
N ARG A 138 -9.52 12.66 -5.20
CA ARG A 138 -9.60 11.21 -5.00
C ARG A 138 -10.85 10.83 -4.20
N GLU A 139 -11.18 11.54 -3.14
CA GLU A 139 -12.41 11.34 -2.35
C GLU A 139 -13.65 11.44 -3.24
N ARG A 140 -13.74 12.49 -4.06
CA ARG A 140 -14.83 12.70 -5.03
C ARG A 140 -14.91 11.62 -6.10
N LEU A 141 -13.77 11.12 -6.59
CA LEU A 141 -13.69 10.06 -7.62
C LEU A 141 -13.85 8.63 -7.07
N LEU A 142 -13.69 8.44 -5.76
CA LEU A 142 -13.89 7.15 -5.09
C LEU A 142 -15.27 7.03 -4.44
N GLY A 143 -16.07 8.10 -4.42
CA GLY A 143 -17.40 8.08 -3.83
C GLY A 143 -17.38 7.92 -2.31
N ALA A 144 -16.27 8.31 -1.66
CA ALA A 144 -16.23 8.39 -0.21
C ALA A 144 -16.86 9.73 0.21
N SER A 145 -18.19 9.74 0.30
CA SER A 145 -18.89 10.69 1.16
C SER A 145 -18.56 10.27 2.59
N HIS A 146 -17.84 11.13 3.32
CA HIS A 146 -17.92 11.09 4.77
C HIS A 146 -19.26 11.71 5.15
N ASP A 147 -20.20 10.88 5.58
CA ASP A 147 -21.21 11.31 6.54
C ASP A 147 -20.56 11.39 7.94
#